data_AF-A0A937AWP0-F1
#
_entry.id   AF-A0A937AWP0-F1
#
_cell.length_a   1.000
_cell.length_b   1.000
_cell.length_c   1.000
_cell.angle_alpha   90.00
_cell.angle_beta   90.00
_cell.angle_gamma   90.00
#
_symmetry.space_group_name_H-M   'P 1'
#
loop_
_entity.id
_entity.type
_entity.pdbx_description
1 polymer ?
#
loop_
_entity_poly.entity_id
_entity_poly.type
_entity_poly.pdbx_seq_one_letter_code
_entity_poly.pdbx_strand_id
1 'polypeptide(L)'
;MRLDTLERHEFSSQTFVPIDVARWLIVVAPHAAAGGPDAGALQAFVATARQGVTYRANTWHHGLTVLDRPARFTIFMFREGSSGDEEFVPVEPFTVRVS
;
A
#
# COMPACT_ATOMS: atom_id res chain seq x y z
N MET A 1 6.31 -13.36 -2.00
CA MET A 1 5.57 -12.99 -0.76
C MET A 1 4.09 -13.24 -1.00
N ARG A 2 3.39 -13.87 -0.04
CA ARG A 2 1.94 -14.14 -0.12
C ARG A 2 1.21 -13.04 0.64
N LEU A 3 0.23 -12.40 0.01
CA LEU A 3 -0.56 -11.29 0.53
C LEU A 3 -2.06 -11.65 0.43
N ASP A 4 -2.87 -11.20 1.38
CA ASP A 4 -4.30 -11.55 1.48
C ASP A 4 -5.18 -10.41 2.02
N THR A 5 -4.64 -9.21 2.17
CA THR A 5 -5.36 -8.03 2.68
C THR A 5 -4.95 -6.80 1.89
N LEU A 6 -5.88 -5.89 1.63
CA LEU A 6 -5.58 -4.54 1.15
C LEU A 6 -6.24 -3.51 2.07
N GLU A 7 -5.68 -2.31 2.09
CA GLU A 7 -6.18 -1.17 2.84
C GLU A 7 -6.46 0.03 1.93
N ARG A 8 -7.32 0.94 2.40
CA ARG A 8 -7.46 2.28 1.82
C ARG A 8 -7.68 3.31 2.92
N HIS A 9 -7.36 4.56 2.59
CA HIS A 9 -7.72 5.74 3.37
C HIS A 9 -8.74 6.54 2.57
N GLU A 10 -10.03 6.40 2.88
CA GLU A 10 -11.10 6.95 2.03
C GLU A 10 -11.00 8.48 1.87
N PHE A 11 -10.62 9.18 2.93
CA PHE A 11 -10.64 10.65 2.98
C PHE A 11 -9.27 11.31 3.07
N SER A 12 -8.17 10.55 3.09
CA SER A 12 -6.81 11.09 3.19
C SER A 12 -5.88 10.46 2.16
N SER A 13 -5.00 11.27 1.59
CA SER A 13 -3.79 10.75 0.95
C SER A 13 -2.81 10.24 2.02
N GLN A 14 -1.90 9.35 1.61
CA GLN A 14 -0.83 8.88 2.48
C GLN A 14 0.47 8.89 1.69
N THR A 15 1.49 9.55 2.24
CA THR A 15 2.81 9.68 1.60
C THR A 15 3.88 8.98 2.41
N PHE A 16 4.62 8.08 1.78
CA PHE A 16 5.82 7.44 2.31
C PHE A 16 7.06 8.08 1.70
N VAL A 17 7.92 8.66 2.54
CA VAL A 17 9.22 9.19 2.14
C VAL A 17 10.31 8.30 2.76
N PRO A 18 11.12 7.60 1.94
CA PRO A 18 12.19 6.76 2.47
C PRO A 18 13.27 7.61 3.14
N ILE A 19 13.63 7.28 4.38
CA ILE A 19 14.83 7.80 5.06
C ILE A 19 15.97 6.80 4.91
N ASP A 20 15.67 5.52 5.08
CA ASP A 20 16.65 4.44 5.10
C ASP A 20 15.97 3.13 4.72
N VAL A 21 16.12 2.70 3.46
CA VAL A 21 15.54 1.47 2.92
C VAL A 21 16.45 0.91 1.83
N ALA A 22 16.40 -0.40 1.58
CA ALA A 22 17.01 -1.00 0.39
C ALA A 22 15.98 -1.00 -0.77
N ARG A 23 15.20 -2.08 -0.88
CA ARG A 23 14.00 -2.15 -1.72
C ARG A 23 12.76 -2.32 -0.88
N TRP A 24 11.65 -1.82 -1.41
CA TRP A 24 10.33 -1.96 -0.81
C TRP A 24 9.29 -2.18 -1.91
N LEU A 25 8.22 -2.85 -1.53
CA LEU A 25 7.17 -3.27 -2.43
C LEU A 25 5.96 -2.34 -2.29
N ILE A 26 5.49 -1.86 -3.43
CA ILE A 26 4.23 -1.12 -3.57
C ILE A 26 3.27 -2.04 -4.29
N VAL A 27 2.07 -2.20 -3.75
CA VAL A 27 1.01 -2.98 -4.36
C VAL A 27 -0.25 -2.14 -4.32
N VAL A 28 -0.91 -1.97 -5.46
CA VAL A 28 -2.14 -1.17 -5.59
C VAL A 28 -3.18 -1.92 -6.41
N ALA A 29 -4.45 -1.66 -6.14
CA ALA A 29 -5.56 -2.20 -6.91
C ALA A 29 -6.53 -1.08 -7.31
N PRO A 30 -7.17 -1.16 -8.48
CA PRO A 30 -8.32 -0.32 -8.76
C PRO A 30 -9.54 -0.79 -7.95
N HIS A 31 -10.60 0.02 -7.93
CA HIS A 31 -11.89 -0.41 -7.40
C HIS A 31 -12.55 -1.40 -8.35
N ALA A 32 -13.12 -2.48 -7.81
CA ALA A 32 -13.99 -3.38 -8.55
C ALA A 32 -15.37 -2.74 -8.77
N ALA A 33 -16.10 -3.21 -9.78
CA ALA A 33 -17.44 -2.68 -10.11
C ALA A 33 -18.46 -2.84 -8.96
N ALA A 34 -18.29 -3.87 -8.11
CA ALA A 34 -19.15 -4.15 -6.96
C ALA A 34 -18.69 -3.45 -5.66
N GLY A 35 -17.66 -2.60 -5.73
CA GLY A 35 -16.96 -2.07 -4.55
C GLY A 35 -15.81 -2.97 -4.10
N GLY A 36 -14.96 -2.44 -3.21
CA GLY A 36 -13.73 -3.10 -2.79
C GLY A 36 -12.62 -3.10 -3.86
N PRO A 37 -11.47 -3.72 -3.57
CA PRO A 37 -10.35 -3.81 -4.51
C PRO A 37 -10.59 -4.87 -5.59
N ASP A 38 -10.23 -4.57 -6.84
CA ASP A 38 -10.14 -5.56 -7.91
C ASP A 38 -8.78 -6.29 -7.84
N ALA A 39 -8.78 -7.45 -7.20
CA ALA A 39 -7.59 -8.30 -7.09
C ALA A 39 -7.10 -8.85 -8.45
N GLY A 40 -7.97 -8.93 -9.47
CA GLY A 40 -7.58 -9.36 -10.82
C GLY A 40 -6.74 -8.33 -11.57
N ALA A 41 -6.80 -7.06 -11.14
CA ALA A 41 -6.15 -5.91 -11.78
C ALA A 41 -5.06 -5.28 -10.89
N LEU A 42 -4.53 -6.03 -9.92
CA LEU A 42 -3.43 -5.62 -9.05
C LEU A 42 -2.18 -5.23 -9.84
N GLN A 43 -1.52 -4.17 -9.40
CA GLN A 43 -0.23 -3.74 -9.90
C GLN A 43 0.78 -3.73 -8.76
N ALA A 44 1.99 -4.24 -9.04
CA ALA A 44 3.08 -4.29 -8.08
C ALA A 44 4.31 -3.58 -8.65
N PHE A 45 4.98 -2.80 -7.79
CA PHE A 45 6.19 -2.06 -8.14
C PHE A 45 7.24 -2.26 -7.06
N VAL A 46 8.49 -2.39 -7.48
CA VAL A 46 9.63 -2.36 -6.55
C VAL A 46 10.22 -0.97 -6.59
N ALA A 47 10.17 -0.28 -5.45
CA ALA A 47 10.79 1.02 -5.28
C ALA A 47 12.11 0.92 -4.52
N THR A 48 12.96 1.91 -4.74
CA THR A 48 14.26 2.07 -4.10
C THR A 48 14.24 3.17 -3.05
N ALA A 49 15.36 3.37 -2.36
CA ALA A 49 15.57 4.49 -1.44
C ALA A 49 15.40 5.90 -2.06
N ARG A 50 15.32 6.00 -3.39
CA ARG A 50 15.23 7.29 -4.11
C ARG A 50 13.82 7.65 -4.56
N GLN A 51 12.83 6.82 -4.24
CA GLN A 51 11.46 6.99 -4.70
C GLN A 51 10.55 7.09 -3.48
N GLY A 52 9.88 8.22 -3.31
CA GLY A 52 8.73 8.35 -2.41
C GLY A 52 7.44 8.04 -3.15
N VAL A 53 6.39 7.65 -2.41
CA VAL A 53 5.07 7.36 -2.98
C VAL A 53 4.01 8.11 -2.20
N THR A 54 3.08 8.71 -2.94
CA THR A 54 1.83 9.21 -2.40
C THR A 54 0.68 8.40 -2.98
N TYR A 55 -0.04 7.68 -2.13
CA TYR A 55 -1.34 7.14 -2.48
C TYR A 55 -2.36 8.28 -2.45
N ARG A 56 -3.20 8.37 -3.49
CA ARG A 56 -4.34 9.28 -3.46
C ARG A 56 -5.34 8.78 -2.43
N ALA A 57 -6.15 9.69 -1.89
CA ALA A 57 -7.30 9.30 -1.11
C ALA A 57 -8.11 8.24 -1.87
N ASN A 58 -8.63 7.26 -1.13
CA ASN A 58 -9.43 6.17 -1.64
C ASN A 58 -8.70 5.21 -2.62
N THR A 59 -7.36 5.17 -2.62
CA THR A 59 -6.60 4.16 -3.39
C THR A 59 -6.45 2.89 -2.57
N TRP A 60 -6.84 1.74 -3.13
CA TRP A 60 -6.52 0.44 -2.53
C TRP A 60 -5.03 0.14 -2.69
N HIS A 61 -4.39 -0.21 -1.59
CA HIS A 61 -2.98 -0.56 -1.55
C HIS A 61 -2.70 -1.60 -0.49
N HIS A 62 -1.57 -2.29 -0.59
CA HIS A 62 -1.08 -3.14 0.49
C HIS A 62 -0.26 -2.31 1.47
N GLY A 63 -0.30 -2.69 2.75
CA GLY A 63 0.50 -2.07 3.81
C GLY A 63 2.01 -2.11 3.52
N LEU A 64 2.74 -1.19 4.14
CA LEU A 64 4.17 -0.98 3.95
C LEU A 64 4.96 -2.30 4.03
N THR A 65 5.60 -2.67 2.92
CA THR A 65 6.31 -3.94 2.79
C THR A 65 7.77 -3.71 2.42
N VAL A 66 8.67 -4.04 3.35
CA VAL A 66 10.14 -3.95 3.17
C VAL A 66 10.70 -5.31 2.79
N LEU A 67 11.70 -5.35 1.90
CA LEU A 67 12.15 -6.61 1.29
C LEU A 67 13.45 -7.15 1.87
N ASP A 68 14.48 -6.32 1.98
CA ASP A 68 15.85 -6.84 2.19
C ASP A 68 16.36 -6.68 3.63
N ARG A 69 15.96 -5.60 4.32
CA ARG A 69 16.40 -5.27 5.68
C ARG A 69 15.43 -4.32 6.38
N PRO A 70 15.52 -4.15 7.71
CA PRO A 70 14.78 -3.10 8.42
C PRO A 70 14.97 -1.74 7.77
N ALA A 71 13.90 -0.95 7.76
CA ALA A 71 13.84 0.33 7.08
C ALA A 71 13.17 1.42 7.94
N ARG A 72 13.39 2.68 7.57
CA ARG A 72 12.79 3.86 8.19
C ARG A 72 12.19 4.77 7.12
N PHE A 73 11.01 5.28 7.42
CA PHE A 73 10.24 6.18 6.56
C PHE A 73 9.70 7.35 7.38
N THR A 74 9.57 8.51 6.75
CA THR A 74 8.64 9.54 7.21
C THR A 74 7.30 9.31 6.53
N ILE A 75 6.22 9.32 7.31
CA ILE A 75 4.86 9.13 6.79
C ILE A 75 4.08 10.42 7.02
N PHE A 76 3.47 10.95 5.96
CA PHE A 76 2.57 12.10 6.02
C PHE A 76 1.16 11.68 5.63
N MET A 77 0.20 11.88 6.53
CA MET A 77 -1.22 11.68 6.29
C MET A 77 -2.05 12.48 7.28
N PHE A 78 -3.28 12.82 6.91
CA PHE A 78 -4.26 13.28 7.87
C PHE A 78 -4.82 12.07 8.62
N ARG A 79 -5.11 12.27 9.91
CA ARG A 79 -5.79 11.29 10.76
C ARG A 79 -6.78 12.04 11.62
N GLU A 80 -8.06 11.67 11.51
CA GLU A 80 -9.08 12.10 12.46
C GLU A 80 -8.87 11.43 13.82
N GLY A 81 -8.31 10.22 13.83
CA GLY A 81 -8.16 9.36 15.01
C GLY A 81 -9.34 8.41 15.23
N SER A 82 -10.26 8.32 14.27
CA SER A 82 -11.40 7.40 14.29
C SER A 82 -11.11 6.13 13.48
N SER A 83 -12.00 5.13 13.59
CA SER A 83 -11.93 3.94 12.75
C SER A 83 -12.24 4.22 11.27
N GLY A 84 -12.64 5.44 10.90
CA GLY A 84 -12.90 5.84 9.51
C GLY A 84 -11.64 6.29 8.76
N ASP A 85 -10.50 6.44 9.44
CA ASP A 85 -9.24 6.81 8.80
C ASP A 85 -8.70 5.73 7.86
N GLU A 86 -9.04 4.47 8.12
CA GLU A 86 -8.52 3.30 7.42
C GLU A 86 -9.59 2.20 7.30
N GLU A 87 -9.63 1.57 6.13
CA GLU A 87 -10.45 0.38 5.89
C GLU A 87 -9.54 -0.75 5.41
N PHE A 88 -9.59 -1.88 6.11
CA PHE A 88 -8.91 -3.12 5.73
C PHE A 88 -9.93 -4.11 5.17
N VAL A 89 -9.63 -4.67 4.00
CA VAL A 89 -10.49 -5.65 3.33
C VAL A 89 -9.67 -6.90 3.01
N PRO A 90 -10.14 -8.10 3.39
CA PRO A 90 -9.52 -9.35 2.96
C PRO A 90 -9.72 -9.52 1.45
N VAL A 91 -8.71 -10.05 0.78
CA VAL A 91 -8.76 -10.38 -0.65
C VAL A 91 -8.34 -11.82 -0.88
N GLU A 92 -8.75 -12.38 -2.02
CA GLU A 92 -8.25 -13.70 -2.43
C GLU A 92 -6.71 -13.70 -2.44
N PRO A 93 -6.05 -14.63 -1.73
CA PRO A 93 -4.61 -14.57 -1.56
C PRO A 93 -3.85 -14.62 -2.89
N PHE A 94 -2.91 -13.71 -3.07
CA PHE A 94 -2.07 -13.64 -4.26
C PHE A 94 -0.59 -13.66 -3.88
N THR A 95 0.26 -14.03 -4.85
CA THR A 95 1.71 -14.09 -4.66
C THR A 95 2.41 -13.07 -5.53
N VAL A 96 3.13 -12.16 -4.90
CA VAL A 96 4.08 -11.29 -5.60
C VAL A 96 5.45 -11.96 -5.61
N ARG A 97 5.98 -12.21 -6.81
CA ARG A 97 7.34 -12.71 -7.02
C ARG A 97 8.25 -11.52 -7.27
N VAL A 98 9.23 -11.32 -6.40
CA VAL A 98 10.25 -10.29 -6.55
C VAL A 98 11.53 -10.98 -6.99
N SER A 99 12.07 -10.57 -8.13
CA SER A 99 13.39 -11.00 -8.63
C SER A 99 14.48 -9.99 -8.30
#